data_AF-A0A7J2R1X8-F1
#
_entry.id   AF-A0A7J2R1X8-F1
#
_cell.length_a   1.000
_cell.length_b   1.000
_cell.length_c   1.000
_cell.angle_alpha   90.00
_cell.angle_beta   90.00
_cell.angle_gamma   90.00
#
_symmetry.space_group_name_H-M   'P 1'
#
loop_
_entity.id
_entity.type
_entity.pdbx_description
1 polymer ?
#
loop_
_entity_poly.entity_id
_entity_poly.type
_entity_poly.pdbx_seq_one_letter_code
_entity_poly.pdbx_strand_id
1 'polypeptide(L)'
;MSYANYPCYADVIEESFIEEQCLDLLANLKVVMDKVDVSFDTFAQCFDESWGNDPDSLGIDDEEHERLTEAYEKLQKDFEAKTGLTLLTIYTVAEDEADRGCDVTGGCWCVGNVYELTAAGKKYKDKIEKATWTVGG
;
A
#
# COMPACT_ATOMS: atom_id res chain seq x y z
N MET A 1 -30.11 10.73 -4.88
CA MET A 1 -29.00 10.91 -5.82
C MET A 1 -28.44 9.53 -6.12
N SER A 2 -28.24 9.16 -7.38
CA SER A 2 -27.59 7.88 -7.68
C SER A 2 -26.11 8.04 -7.40
N TYR A 3 -25.62 7.35 -6.38
CA TYR A 3 -24.18 7.24 -6.12
C TYR A 3 -23.54 6.62 -7.35
N ALA A 4 -22.58 7.32 -7.97
CA ALA A 4 -21.85 6.77 -9.09
C ALA A 4 -20.82 5.79 -8.52
N ASN A 5 -20.89 4.53 -8.95
CA ASN A 5 -19.94 3.49 -8.59
C ASN A 5 -18.79 3.51 -9.60
N TYR A 6 -17.55 3.70 -9.13
CA TYR A 6 -16.37 3.71 -9.99
C TYR A 6 -15.54 2.44 -9.76
N PRO A 7 -15.24 1.65 -10.81
CA PRO A 7 -14.36 0.50 -10.66
C PRO A 7 -12.93 0.98 -10.41
N CYS A 8 -12.32 0.44 -9.38
CA CYS A 8 -10.95 0.65 -8.97
C CYS A 8 -10.17 -0.66 -9.07
N TYR A 9 -8.86 -0.55 -9.28
CA TYR A 9 -7.97 -1.70 -9.30
C TYR A 9 -6.58 -1.29 -8.80
N ALA A 10 -5.86 -2.26 -8.24
CA ALA A 10 -4.45 -2.14 -7.93
C ALA A 10 -3.71 -3.43 -8.30
N ASP A 11 -2.45 -3.25 -8.66
CA ASP A 11 -1.50 -4.34 -8.88
C ASP A 11 -0.85 -4.66 -7.52
N VAL A 12 -1.39 -5.66 -6.82
CA VAL A 12 -0.99 -6.06 -5.46
C VAL A 12 0.15 -7.07 -5.49
N ILE A 13 0.96 -7.07 -4.43
CA ILE A 13 2.06 -8.00 -4.25
C ILE A 13 2.04 -8.59 -2.84
N GLU A 14 2.56 -9.81 -2.72
CA GLU A 14 2.79 -10.42 -1.42
C GLU A 14 3.99 -9.78 -0.70
N GLU A 15 3.91 -9.62 0.62
CA GLU A 15 5.00 -9.07 1.43
C GLU A 15 6.31 -9.86 1.25
N SER A 16 6.23 -11.18 1.04
CA SER A 16 7.40 -12.02 0.79
C SER A 16 8.21 -11.56 -0.42
N PHE A 17 7.58 -10.94 -1.43
CA PHE A 17 8.31 -10.38 -2.57
C PHE A 17 9.13 -9.15 -2.15
N ILE A 18 8.60 -8.32 -1.25
CA ILE A 18 9.35 -7.20 -0.67
C ILE A 18 10.50 -7.73 0.17
N GLU A 19 10.25 -8.77 0.97
CA GLU A 19 11.28 -9.42 1.80
C GLU A 19 12.42 -9.99 0.95
N GLU A 20 12.12 -10.67 -0.17
CA GLU A 20 13.10 -11.17 -1.13
C GLU A 20 14.03 -10.08 -1.67
N GLN A 21 13.53 -8.85 -1.84
CA GLN A 21 14.31 -7.75 -2.40
C GLN A 21 14.97 -6.88 -1.32
N CYS A 22 14.30 -6.64 -0.20
CA CYS A 22 14.57 -5.54 0.74
C CYS A 22 14.42 -5.94 2.21
N LEU A 23 14.77 -7.19 2.58
CA LEU A 23 14.63 -7.76 3.93
C LEU A 23 14.98 -6.78 5.07
N ASP A 24 16.18 -6.20 5.06
CA ASP A 24 16.65 -5.35 6.16
C ASP A 24 15.81 -4.08 6.33
N LEU A 25 15.35 -3.48 5.22
CA LEU A 25 14.55 -2.26 5.24
C LEU A 25 13.10 -2.54 5.62
N LEU A 26 12.54 -3.67 5.18
CA LEU A 26 11.21 -4.12 5.61
C LEU A 26 11.21 -4.44 7.11
N ALA A 27 12.24 -5.14 7.59
CA ALA A 27 12.41 -5.40 9.02
C ALA A 27 12.55 -4.10 9.83
N ASN A 28 13.30 -3.12 9.33
CA ASN A 28 13.41 -1.82 9.97
C ASN A 28 12.06 -1.08 10.01
N LEU A 29 11.27 -1.09 8.94
CA LEU A 29 9.94 -0.48 8.91
C LEU A 29 9.04 -1.12 9.98
N LYS A 30 9.01 -2.45 10.08
CA LYS A 30 8.22 -3.17 11.10
C LYS A 30 8.64 -2.77 12.53
N VAL A 31 9.94 -2.65 12.78
CA VAL A 31 10.45 -2.17 14.08
C VAL A 31 10.00 -0.73 14.39
N VAL A 32 9.89 0.13 13.38
CA VAL A 32 9.39 1.50 13.57
C VAL A 32 7.89 1.47 13.84
N MET A 33 7.10 0.69 13.09
CA MET A 33 5.67 0.50 13.33
C MET A 33 5.39 -0.01 14.74
N ASP A 34 6.14 -1.01 15.22
CA ASP A 34 6.02 -1.55 16.57
C ASP A 34 6.33 -0.51 17.66
N LYS A 35 7.26 0.43 17.40
CA LYS A 35 7.62 1.49 18.34
C LYS A 35 6.57 2.60 18.40
N VAL A 36 5.88 2.84 17.30
CA VAL A 36 4.77 3.80 17.17
C VAL A 36 3.43 3.15 17.56
N ASP A 37 3.41 1.84 17.84
CA ASP A 37 2.23 1.05 18.22
C ASP A 37 1.10 1.09 17.15
N VAL A 38 1.50 1.01 15.87
CA VAL A 38 0.57 1.03 14.73
C VAL A 38 0.50 -0.30 14.02
N SER A 39 -0.72 -0.70 13.65
CA SER A 39 -0.96 -1.86 12.79
C SER A 39 -0.58 -1.57 11.34
N PHE A 40 -0.44 -2.61 10.52
CA PHE A 40 -0.23 -2.43 9.08
C PHE A 40 -1.41 -1.73 8.39
N ASP A 41 -2.64 -1.97 8.85
CA ASP A 41 -3.83 -1.30 8.33
C ASP A 41 -3.78 0.20 8.59
N THR A 42 -3.46 0.59 9.83
CA THR A 42 -3.30 2.00 10.21
C THR A 42 -2.17 2.64 9.42
N PHE A 43 -1.03 1.97 9.30
CA PHE A 43 0.09 2.43 8.48
C PHE A 43 -0.31 2.62 7.01
N ALA A 44 -0.96 1.63 6.39
CA ALA A 44 -1.41 1.73 5.01
C ALA A 44 -2.42 2.88 4.84
N GLN A 45 -3.31 3.08 5.81
CA GLN A 45 -4.27 4.18 5.82
C GLN A 45 -3.61 5.57 5.89
N CYS A 46 -2.50 5.71 6.62
CA CYS A 46 -1.73 6.97 6.65
C CYS A 46 -1.15 7.35 5.30
N PHE A 47 -0.67 6.35 4.54
CA PHE A 47 0.04 6.56 3.28
C PHE A 47 -0.85 6.33 2.05
N ASP A 48 -2.14 6.05 2.24
CA ASP A 48 -3.10 5.95 1.16
C ASP A 48 -3.60 7.35 0.74
N GLU A 49 -3.08 7.82 -0.38
CA GLU A 49 -3.43 9.12 -0.97
C GLU A 49 -4.90 9.23 -1.40
N SER A 50 -5.63 8.11 -1.54
CA SER A 50 -7.01 8.11 -2.05
C SER A 50 -8.04 8.66 -1.05
N TRP A 51 -7.73 8.62 0.25
CA TRP A 51 -8.65 9.04 1.30
C TRP A 51 -8.32 10.40 1.90
N GLY A 52 -7.16 11.00 1.55
CA GLY A 52 -6.73 12.28 2.09
C GLY A 52 -6.67 12.30 3.62
N ASN A 53 -6.31 11.17 4.22
CA ASN A 53 -6.31 11.00 5.67
C ASN A 53 -5.25 11.90 6.32
N ASP A 54 -5.65 12.54 7.41
CA ASP A 54 -4.76 13.29 8.29
C ASP A 54 -4.16 12.33 9.32
N PRO A 55 -2.83 12.16 9.43
CA PRO A 55 -2.19 11.32 10.44
C PRO A 55 -2.69 11.59 11.87
N ASP A 56 -3.02 12.84 12.19
CA ASP A 56 -3.58 13.23 13.49
C ASP A 56 -4.90 12.50 13.80
N SER A 57 -5.71 12.23 12.77
CA SER A 57 -6.99 11.52 12.91
C SER A 57 -6.83 10.04 13.24
N LEU A 58 -5.62 9.50 13.04
CA LEU A 58 -5.25 8.11 13.35
C LEU A 58 -4.49 8.00 14.67
N GLY A 59 -4.32 9.11 15.40
CA GLY A 59 -3.63 9.15 16.68
C GLY A 59 -2.11 9.05 16.57
N ILE A 60 -1.56 9.40 15.40
CA ILE A 60 -0.12 9.41 15.12
C ILE A 60 0.33 10.86 15.12
N ASP A 61 1.30 11.20 15.97
CA ASP A 61 1.83 12.56 16.00
C ASP A 61 2.83 12.85 14.87
N ASP A 62 3.21 14.12 14.71
CA ASP A 62 4.16 14.55 13.67
C ASP A 62 5.51 13.81 13.72
N GLU A 63 6.05 13.54 14.91
CA GLU A 63 7.36 12.89 15.08
C GLU A 63 7.27 11.39 14.72
N GLU A 64 6.18 10.76 15.11
CA GLU A 64 5.86 9.38 14.76
C GLU A 64 5.63 9.22 13.25
N HIS A 65 4.87 10.13 12.65
CA HIS A 65 4.61 10.16 11.22
C HIS A 65 5.90 10.39 10.41
N GLU A 66 6.78 11.30 10.86
CA GLU A 66 8.09 11.53 10.23
C GLU A 66 8.95 10.27 10.26
N ARG A 67 9.01 9.55 11.40
CA ARG A 67 9.76 8.30 11.53
C ARG A 67 9.24 7.20 10.60
N LEU A 68 7.92 7.04 10.51
CA LEU A 68 7.28 6.10 9.61
C LEU A 68 7.58 6.46 8.15
N THR A 69 7.43 7.74 7.80
CA THR A 69 7.70 8.27 6.45
C THR A 69 9.13 7.99 6.04
N GLU A 70 10.11 8.32 6.89
CA GLU A 70 11.51 8.07 6.58
C GLU A 70 11.83 6.60 6.35
N ALA A 71 11.29 5.71 7.19
CA ALA A 71 11.51 4.28 7.07
C ALA A 71 10.88 3.72 5.80
N TYR A 72 9.66 4.18 5.48
CA TYR A 72 8.93 3.75 4.31
C TYR A 72 9.57 4.27 3.00
N GLU A 73 9.94 5.55 2.94
CA GLU A 73 10.62 6.10 1.76
C GLU A 73 11.92 5.37 1.43
N LYS A 74 12.69 4.99 2.46
CA LYS A 74 13.92 4.21 2.28
C LYS A 74 13.61 2.84 1.66
N LEU A 75 12.58 2.17 2.15
CA LEU A 75 12.11 0.90 1.59
C LEU A 75 11.65 1.07 0.13
N GLN A 76 10.81 2.07 -0.15
CA GLN A 76 10.32 2.35 -1.50
C GLN A 76 11.47 2.60 -2.49
N LYS A 77 12.42 3.45 -2.13
CA LYS A 77 13.59 3.79 -2.98
C LYS A 77 14.47 2.58 -3.27
N ASP A 78 14.75 1.74 -2.27
CA ASP A 78 15.56 0.54 -2.46
C ASP A 78 14.83 -0.53 -3.27
N PHE A 79 13.53 -0.72 -3.03
CA PHE A 79 12.70 -1.64 -3.80
C PHE A 79 12.62 -1.21 -5.26
N GLU A 80 12.39 0.07 -5.54
CA GLU A 80 12.37 0.61 -6.89
C GLU A 80 13.74 0.48 -7.58
N ALA A 81 14.84 0.74 -6.87
CA ALA A 81 16.17 0.56 -7.42
C ALA A 81 16.48 -0.90 -7.83
N LYS A 82 15.94 -1.88 -7.10
CA LYS A 82 16.16 -3.32 -7.35
C LYS A 82 15.20 -3.91 -8.38
N THR A 83 13.97 -3.44 -8.41
CA THR A 83 12.89 -4.05 -9.20
C THR A 83 12.49 -3.20 -10.41
N GLY A 84 12.66 -1.88 -10.34
CA GLY A 84 12.08 -0.92 -11.28
C GLY A 84 10.57 -0.71 -11.10
N LEU A 85 9.99 -1.21 -10.01
CA LEU A 85 8.59 -1.03 -9.63
C LEU A 85 8.49 -0.05 -8.47
N THR A 86 7.46 0.80 -8.48
CA THR A 86 7.21 1.75 -7.37
C THR A 86 6.40 1.04 -6.30
N LEU A 87 6.91 0.91 -5.08
CA LEU A 87 6.17 0.31 -3.96
C LEU A 87 5.17 1.30 -3.37
N LEU A 88 3.93 0.87 -3.15
CA LEU A 88 2.83 1.66 -2.62
C LEU A 88 2.06 0.84 -1.57
N THR A 89 1.20 1.53 -0.81
CA THR A 89 0.20 0.93 0.07
C THR A 89 -1.16 1.49 -0.27
N ILE A 90 -2.20 0.66 -0.16
CA ILE A 90 -3.59 1.11 -0.22
C ILE A 90 -4.33 0.56 1.00
N TYR A 91 -5.40 1.22 1.39
CA TYR A 91 -6.28 0.79 2.46
C TYR A 91 -7.73 0.74 1.97
N THR A 92 -8.41 -0.37 2.24
CA THR A 92 -9.80 -0.61 1.79
C THR A 92 -10.66 -1.10 2.96
N VAL A 93 -11.83 -0.48 3.17
CA VAL A 93 -12.80 -0.92 4.19
C VAL A 93 -13.96 -1.68 3.55
N ALA A 94 -14.27 -2.86 4.10
CA ALA A 94 -15.36 -3.69 3.58
C ALA A 94 -16.77 -3.15 3.92
N GLU A 95 -16.91 -2.32 4.96
CA GLU A 95 -18.22 -2.05 5.58
C GLU A 95 -19.17 -1.16 4.74
N ASP A 96 -18.68 -0.38 3.77
CA ASP A 96 -19.53 0.33 2.81
C ASP A 96 -19.68 -0.41 1.46
N GLU A 97 -18.97 -1.54 1.26
CA GLU A 97 -18.66 -2.08 -0.07
C GLU A 97 -18.80 -3.61 -0.19
N ALA A 98 -19.42 -4.29 0.78
CA ALA A 98 -19.61 -5.74 0.74
C ALA A 98 -20.43 -6.24 -0.48
N ASP A 99 -21.26 -5.38 -1.09
CA ASP A 99 -22.03 -5.67 -2.31
C ASP A 99 -21.26 -5.39 -3.62
N ARG A 100 -20.01 -4.90 -3.54
CA ARG A 100 -19.29 -4.26 -4.66
C ARG A 100 -18.06 -5.01 -5.19
N GLY A 101 -17.77 -6.20 -4.66
CA GLY A 101 -16.69 -7.06 -5.15
C GLY A 101 -15.30 -6.51 -4.82
N CYS A 102 -14.98 -6.41 -3.54
CA CYS A 102 -13.66 -6.02 -3.06
C CYS A 102 -12.83 -7.27 -2.79
N ASP A 103 -11.77 -7.49 -3.58
CA ASP A 103 -10.89 -8.66 -3.43
C ASP A 103 -9.90 -8.51 -2.24
N VAL A 104 -9.85 -7.33 -1.63
CA VAL A 104 -8.92 -6.97 -0.54
C VAL A 104 -9.70 -6.27 0.57
N THR A 105 -9.34 -6.47 1.83
CA THR A 105 -9.89 -5.72 2.97
C THR A 105 -8.74 -5.41 3.92
N GLY A 106 -8.68 -4.18 4.41
CA GLY A 106 -7.55 -3.67 5.18
C GLY A 106 -6.46 -3.08 4.28
N GLY A 107 -5.26 -2.97 4.84
CA GLY A 107 -4.07 -2.49 4.16
C GLY A 107 -3.47 -3.57 3.25
N CYS A 108 -2.97 -3.18 2.08
CA CYS A 108 -2.18 -4.08 1.24
C CYS A 108 -1.03 -3.39 0.52
N TRP A 109 -0.02 -4.21 0.16
CA TRP A 109 1.11 -3.78 -0.64
C TRP A 109 0.75 -3.78 -2.13
N CYS A 110 1.08 -2.68 -2.79
CA CYS A 110 0.83 -2.47 -4.21
C CYS A 110 2.08 -2.03 -4.94
N VAL A 111 2.07 -2.19 -6.26
CA VAL A 111 3.12 -1.67 -7.13
C VAL A 111 2.55 -0.78 -8.23
N GLY A 112 3.20 0.37 -8.44
CA GLY A 112 3.02 1.23 -9.60
C GLY A 112 3.91 0.82 -10.78
N ASN A 113 3.78 1.53 -11.90
CA ASN A 113 4.55 1.31 -13.14
C ASN A 113 4.35 -0.06 -13.81
N VAL A 114 3.23 -0.73 -13.53
CA VAL A 114 2.87 -2.02 -14.15
C VAL A 114 1.91 -1.84 -15.34
N TYR A 115 1.05 -0.81 -15.30
CA TYR A 115 -0.02 -0.57 -16.29
C TYR A 115 0.45 -0.47 -17.76
N GLU A 116 1.70 -0.05 -17.99
CA GLU A 116 2.28 0.07 -19.34
C GLU A 116 3.06 -1.17 -19.82
N LEU A 117 3.01 -2.31 -19.10
CA LEU A 117 3.86 -3.48 -19.41
C LEU A 117 5.35 -3.09 -19.54
N THR A 118 5.83 -2.34 -18.55
CA THR A 118 7.25 -1.99 -18.42
C THR A 118 8.10 -3.27 -18.37
N ALA A 119 9.40 -3.15 -18.66
CA ALA A 119 10.30 -4.31 -18.57
C ALA A 119 10.29 -4.93 -17.15
N ALA A 120 10.17 -4.09 -16.12
CA ALA A 120 10.01 -4.50 -14.73
C ALA A 120 8.69 -5.25 -14.51
N GLY A 121 7.55 -4.69 -14.94
CA GLY A 121 6.25 -5.34 -14.83
C GLY A 121 6.20 -6.70 -15.55
N LYS A 122 6.81 -6.81 -16.74
CA LYS A 122 6.93 -8.10 -17.45
C LYS A 122 7.80 -9.12 -16.72
N LYS A 123 8.91 -8.66 -16.12
CA LYS A 123 9.85 -9.51 -15.38
C LYS A 123 9.22 -10.13 -14.14
N TYR A 124 8.38 -9.36 -13.44
CA TYR A 124 7.79 -9.77 -12.15
C TYR A 124 6.29 -10.05 -12.22
N LYS A 125 5.71 -10.23 -13.42
CA LYS A 125 4.27 -10.49 -13.62
C LYS A 125 3.70 -11.62 -12.74
N ASP A 126 4.50 -12.64 -12.45
CA ASP A 126 4.06 -13.82 -11.68
C ASP A 126 4.06 -13.55 -10.16
N LYS A 127 4.53 -12.37 -9.74
CA LYS A 127 4.50 -11.86 -8.35
C LYS A 127 3.44 -10.78 -8.15
N ILE A 128 2.75 -10.38 -9.22
CA ILE A 128 1.79 -9.27 -9.23
C ILE A 128 0.41 -9.83 -9.51
N GLU A 129 -0.52 -9.59 -8.60
CA GLU A 129 -1.93 -9.94 -8.77
C GLU A 129 -2.75 -8.67 -8.96
N LYS A 130 -3.87 -8.75 -9.68
CA LYS A 130 -4.77 -7.61 -9.84
C LYS A 130 -5.91 -7.72 -8.84
N ALA A 131 -5.94 -6.81 -7.86
CA ALA A 131 -7.07 -6.63 -6.97
C ALA A 131 -8.06 -5.63 -7.59
N THR A 132 -9.35 -5.88 -7.42
CA THR A 132 -10.42 -4.97 -7.87
C THR A 132 -11.39 -4.64 -6.74
N TRP A 133 -11.95 -3.42 -6.79
CA TRP A 133 -13.01 -2.96 -5.89
C TRP A 133 -13.81 -1.83 -6.55
N THR A 134 -14.88 -1.35 -5.92
CA THR A 134 -15.74 -0.32 -6.56
C THR A 134 -16.11 0.78 -5.58
N VAL A 135 -15.49 1.96 -5.68
CA VAL A 135 -15.77 3.08 -4.77
C VAL A 135 -17.11 3.76 -5.11
N GLY A 136 -17.95 4.00 -4.10
CA GLY A 136 -19.16 4.81 -4.22
C GLY A 136 -18.92 6.29 -3.93
N GLY A 137 -19.30 7.18 -4.86
CA GLY A 137 -19.23 8.64 -4.69
C GLY A 137 -20.58 9.30 -4.41
#